data_AF-A0A256XN91-F1
#
_entry.id   AF-A0A256XN91-F1
#
_cell.length_a   1.000
_cell.length_b   1.000
_cell.length_c   1.000
_cell.angle_alpha   90.00
_cell.angle_beta   90.00
_cell.angle_gamma   90.00
#
_symmetry.space_group_name_H-M   'P 1'
#
loop_
_entity.id
_entity.type
_entity.pdbx_description
1 polymer ?
#
loop_
_entity_poly.entity_id
_entity_poly.type
_entity_poly.pdbx_seq_one_letter_code
_entity_poly.pdbx_strand_id
1 'polypeptide(L)' 'MRKKTLSIQCNICGNEIFLYVKFGKGHLIRCWKNKIIKDNSIKEGKHVKCQCGNIIGIDNSVFIKIKKQNINIK' A
#
# COMPACT_ATOMS: atom_id res chain seq x y z
N MET A 1 -15.39 17.49 -3.45
CA MET A 1 -14.56 16.33 -3.83
C MET A 1 -14.64 15.27 -2.73
N ARG A 2 -14.97 14.00 -3.03
CA ARG A 2 -14.98 12.93 -2.00
C ARG A 2 -13.56 12.40 -1.79
N LYS A 3 -13.03 12.57 -0.57
CA LYS A 3 -11.81 11.93 -0.09
C LYS A 3 -12.19 10.54 0.41
N LYS A 4 -11.66 9.47 -0.21
CA LYS A 4 -11.87 8.10 0.25
C LYS A 4 -10.56 7.57 0.81
N THR A 5 -10.57 7.20 2.08
CA THR A 5 -9.46 6.46 2.67
C THR A 5 -9.61 4.98 2.29
N LEU A 6 -8.50 4.36 1.91
CA LEU A 6 -8.40 2.94 1.57
C LEU A 6 -7.46 2.29 2.57
N SER A 7 -7.91 1.21 3.19
CA SER A 7 -7.05 0.38 4.02
C SER A 7 -6.46 -0.71 3.12
N ILE A 8 -5.13 -0.72 3.01
CA ILE A 8 -4.38 -1.72 2.27
C ILE A 8 -3.89 -2.74 3.28
N GLN A 9 -4.50 -3.92 3.24
CA GLN A 9 -4.21 -5.03 4.14
C GLN A 9 -3.38 -6.09 3.44
N CYS A 10 -2.59 -6.85 4.19
CA CYS A 10 -1.89 -8.01 3.66
C CYS A 10 -2.90 -9.12 3.35
N ASN A 11 -2.78 -9.77 2.18
CA ASN A 11 -3.66 -10.89 1.86
C ASN A 11 -3.36 -12.15 2.72
N ILE A 12 -2.15 -12.25 3.27
CA ILE A 12 -1.73 -13.42 4.07
C ILE A 12 -2.11 -13.28 5.53
N CYS A 13 -1.70 -12.19 6.20
CA CYS A 13 -1.96 -12.00 7.62
C CYS A 13 -3.15 -11.09 7.94
N GLY A 14 -3.74 -10.42 6.95
CA GLY A 14 -4.85 -9.48 7.17
C GLY A 14 -4.46 -8.15 7.82
N ASN A 15 -3.21 -7.97 8.26
CA ASN A 15 -2.75 -6.75 8.91
C ASN A 15 -2.81 -5.54 7.96
N GLU A 16 -3.17 -4.39 8.51
CA GLU A 16 -3.11 -3.12 7.80
C GLU A 16 -1.66 -2.70 7.58
N ILE A 17 -1.27 -2.64 6.31
CA ILE A 17 0.08 -2.25 5.88
C ILE A 17 0.12 -0.75 5.63
N PHE A 18 -0.86 -0.24 4.88
CA PHE A 18 -0.93 1.17 4.52
C PHE A 18 -2.34 1.71 4.67
N LEU A 19 -2.43 2.93 5.19
CA LEU A 19 -3.64 3.74 5.09
C LEU A 19 -3.44 4.76 3.97
N TYR A 20 -4.18 4.63 2.88
CA TYR A 20 -4.00 5.45 1.67
C TYR A 20 -5.18 6.38 1.40
N VAL A 21 -4.91 7.64 1.11
CA VAL A 21 -5.95 8.58 0.71
C VAL A 21 -6.09 8.62 -0.80
N LYS A 22 -7.26 8.20 -1.27
CA LYS A 22 -7.68 8.36 -2.64
C LYS A 22 -8.52 9.62 -2.83
N PHE A 23 -8.12 10.41 -3.83
CA PHE A 23 -8.91 11.52 -4.35
C PHE A 23 -9.42 11.13 -5.75
N GLY A 24 -10.74 11.13 -5.95
CA GLY A 24 -11.37 10.84 -7.25
C GLY A 24 -11.72 9.36 -7.52
N LYS A 25 -12.28 9.11 -8.72
CA LYS A 25 -12.95 7.84 -9.10
C LYS A 25 -12.08 6.80 -9.85
N GLY A 26 -10.77 7.03 -10.04
CA GLY A 26 -9.89 6.11 -10.81
C GLY A 26 -9.51 4.81 -10.07
N HIS A 27 -8.72 3.91 -10.67
CA HIS A 27 -8.18 2.72 -9.96
C HIS A 27 -6.87 3.02 -9.22
N LEU A 28 -6.58 2.30 -8.13
CA LEU A 28 -5.28 2.39 -7.44
C LEU A 28 -4.26 1.54 -8.21
N ILE A 29 -3.46 2.19 -9.07
CA ILE A 29 -2.39 1.53 -9.84
C ILE A 29 -1.02 1.83 -9.21
N ARG A 30 -0.80 3.08 -8.82
CA ARG A 30 0.42 3.55 -8.15
C ARG A 30 0.05 4.10 -6.79
N CYS A 31 0.72 3.62 -5.74
CA CYS A 31 0.54 4.12 -4.39
C CYS A 31 1.56 5.22 -4.14
N TRP A 32 1.13 6.47 -4.27
CA TRP A 32 2.00 7.63 -4.05
C TRP A 32 2.29 7.80 -2.58
N LYS A 33 3.57 7.90 -2.19
CA LYS A 33 3.97 8.04 -0.79
C LYS A 33 3.37 9.26 -0.11
N ASN A 34 3.25 10.37 -0.84
CA ASN A 34 2.64 11.61 -0.37
C ASN A 34 1.14 11.47 -0.01
N LYS A 35 0.49 10.35 -0.36
CA LYS A 35 -0.92 10.08 -0.05
C LYS A 35 -1.09 8.99 1.00
N ILE A 36 0.00 8.43 1.51
CA ILE A 36 0.00 7.45 2.59
C ILE A 36 -0.12 8.22 3.90
N ILE A 37 -1.18 7.96 4.66
CA ILE A 37 -1.37 8.51 6.02
C ILE A 37 -0.55 7.70 7.02
N LYS A 38 -0.56 6.37 6.87
CA LYS A 38 0.05 5.44 7.81
C LYS A 38 0.79 4.35 7.06
N ASP A 39 2.01 4.06 7.51
CA ASP A 39 2.92 3.07 6.95
C ASP A 39 3.37 2.15 8.08
N ASN A 40 2.92 0.89 8.02
CA ASN A 40 3.35 -0.19 8.92
C ASN A 40 4.16 -1.25 8.16
N SER A 41 4.75 -0.88 7.02
CA SER A 41 5.50 -1.79 6.16
C SER A 41 6.98 -1.86 6.56
N ILE A 42 7.60 -3.02 6.32
CA ILE A 42 9.04 -3.20 6.46
C ILE A 42 9.69 -2.93 5.10
N LYS A 43 10.56 -1.93 5.02
CA LYS A 43 11.28 -1.59 3.79
C LYS A 43 12.69 -2.15 3.85
N GLU A 44 12.98 -3.10 2.99
CA GLU A 44 14.29 -3.74 2.87
C GLU A 44 14.88 -3.40 1.50
N GLY A 45 15.66 -2.32 1.45
CA GLY A 45 16.17 -1.74 0.21
C GLY A 45 15.03 -1.27 -0.69
N LYS A 46 14.87 -1.94 -1.85
CA LYS A 46 13.78 -1.66 -2.81
C LYS A 46 12.50 -2.46 -2.53
N HIS A 47 12.55 -3.45 -1.65
CA HIS A 47 11.40 -4.30 -1.37
C HIS A 47 10.58 -3.77 -0.21
N VAL A 48 9.27 -3.69 -0.42
CA VAL A 48 8.29 -3.37 0.61
C VAL A 48 7.67 -4.68 1.05
N LYS A 49 7.90 -5.07 2.30
CA LYS A 49 7.38 -6.27 2.93
C LYS A 49 6.36 -5.92 4.01
N CYS A 50 5.47 -6.86 4.30
CA CYS A 50 4.66 -6.82 5.52
C CYS A 50 5.47 -7.39 6.69
N GLN A 51 5.05 -7.12 7.92
CA GLN A 51 5.64 -7.68 9.13
C GLN A 51 5.62 -9.21 9.16
N CYS A 52 4.70 -9.85 8.43
CA CYS A 52 4.67 -11.31 8.27
C CYS A 52 5.72 -11.86 7.28
N GLY A 53 6.52 -11.01 6.63
CA GLY A 53 7.50 -11.41 5.62
C GLY A 53 6.99 -11.39 4.17
N ASN A 54 5.69 -11.16 3.94
CA ASN A 54 5.13 -11.13 2.59
C ASN A 54 5.62 -9.91 1.79
N ILE A 55 6.01 -10.09 0.53
CA ILE A 55 6.46 -9.00 -0.36
C ILE A 55 5.24 -8.29 -0.95
N ILE A 56 4.98 -7.08 -0.49
CA ILE A 56 3.84 -6.26 -0.89
C ILE A 56 4.10 -5.52 -2.21
N GLY A 57 5.33 -5.08 -2.41
CA GLY A 57 5.67 -4.30 -3.59
C GLY A 57 7.13 -3.90 -3.65
N ILE A 58 7.39 -3.02 -4.62
CA ILE A 58 8.71 -2.45 -4.84
C ILE A 58 8.61 -0.92 -4.70
N ASP A 59 9.48 -0.37 -3.88
CA ASP A 59 9.64 1.05 -3.67
C ASP A 59 10.41 1.67 -4.85
N ASN A 60 9.78 2.61 -5.56
CA ASN A 60 10.40 3.36 -6.65
C ASN A 60 10.70 4.81 -6.22
N SER A 61 11.04 5.02 -4.95
CA SER A 61 11.36 6.32 -4.32
C SER A 61 10.15 7.27 -4.20
N VAL A 62 9.40 7.49 -5.27
CA VAL A 62 8.25 8.43 -5.34
C VAL A 62 6.92 7.71 -5.07
N PHE A 63 6.80 6.48 -5.55
CA PHE A 63 5.61 5.65 -5.37
C PHE A 63 6.02 4.20 -5.08
N ILE A 64 5.12 3.50 -4.42
CA ILE A 64 5.23 2.07 -4.19
C ILE A 64 4.44 1.37 -5.29
N LYS A 65 5.12 0.52 -6.06
CA LYS A 65 4.49 -0.36 -7.03
C LYS A 65 3.97 -1.59 -6.29
N ILE A 66 2.69 -1.55 -5.92
CA ILE A 66 2.04 -2.60 -5.15
C ILE A 66 1.68 -3.78 -6.07
N LYS A 67 1.94 -5.00 -5.60
CA LYS A 67 1.45 -6.23 -6.20
C LYS A 67 0.04 -6.51 -5.68
N LYS A 68 -0.98 -6.25 -6.50
CA LYS A 68 -2.40 -6.42 -6.12
C LYS A 68 -2.75 -7.82 -5.62
N GLN A 69 -2.04 -8.86 -6.07
CA GLN A 69 -2.28 -10.25 -5.64
C GLN A 69 -1.93 -10.47 -4.16
N ASN A 70 -1.04 -9.65 -3.59
CA ASN A 70 -0.51 -9.83 -2.24
C ASN A 70 -1.19 -8.93 -1.21
N ILE A 71 -2.16 -8.12 -1.64
CA ILE A 71 -2.88 -7.17 -0.79
C ILE A 71 -4.39 -7.26 -1.00
N ASN A 72 -5.14 -6.90 0.05
CA ASN A 72 -6.56 -6.61 -0.02
C ASN A 72 -6.79 -5.12 0.18
N ILE A 73 -7.70 -4.53 -0.58
CA ILE A 73 -8.08 -3.12 -0.45
C ILE A 73 -9.50 -3.08 0.09
N LYS A 74 -9.68 -2.47 1.27
CA LYS A 74 -11.00 -2.19 1.87
C LYS A 74 -11.32 -0.69 1.76
#